data_AF-A0A966M1Y6-F1
#
_entry.id   AF-A0A966M1Y6-F1
#
_cell.length_a   1.000
_cell.length_b   1.000
_cell.length_c   1.000
_cell.angle_alpha   90.00
_cell.angle_beta   90.00
_cell.angle_gamma   90.00
#
_symmetry.space_group_name_H-M   'P 1'
#
loop_
_entity.id
_entity.type
_entity.pdbx_description
1 polymer ?
#
loop_
_entity_poly.entity_id
_entity_poly.type
_entity_poly.pdbx_seq_one_letter_code
_entity_poly.pdbx_strand_id
1 'polypeptide(L)'
;FFLGITFGSGTLISYSLVSTNFTLSILLLFIGTVLWIISFDTIYALEDIEDDKLIGINSTPILWGDKAIIISKILHLLFYFSLLLIFFINQFSPLFLAILLLLFCIYFYQNSLVNQGKYLKSFKMNNWVGMIASIGFVIEIFLI
;
A
#
# COMPACT_ATOMS: atom_id res chain seq x y z
N PHE A 1 11.69 -1.55 -5.54
CA PHE A 1 10.81 -2.22 -6.55
C PHE A 1 10.71 -3.73 -6.37
N PHE A 2 11.82 -4.47 -6.36
CA PHE A 2 11.81 -5.93 -6.16
C PHE A 2 11.08 -6.37 -4.89
N LEU A 3 11.25 -5.63 -3.78
CA LEU A 3 10.53 -5.85 -2.52
C LEU A 3 9.01 -5.86 -2.71
N GLY A 4 8.47 -4.85 -3.40
CA GLY A 4 7.03 -4.73 -3.66
C GLY A 4 6.48 -5.89 -4.46
N ILE A 5 7.17 -6.30 -5.52
CA ILE A 5 6.77 -7.46 -6.34
C ILE A 5 6.84 -8.75 -5.51
N THR A 6 7.91 -8.93 -4.73
CA THR A 6 8.13 -10.14 -3.93
C THR A 6 7.06 -10.31 -2.87
N PHE A 7 6.82 -9.29 -2.03
CA PHE A 7 5.79 -9.35 -0.99
C PHE A 7 4.36 -9.27 -1.56
N GLY A 8 4.15 -8.49 -2.61
CA GLY A 8 2.85 -8.39 -3.29
C GLY A 8 2.40 -9.71 -3.92
N SER A 9 3.36 -10.54 -4.37
CA SER A 9 3.08 -11.83 -5.01
C SER A 9 2.30 -12.80 -4.12
N GLY A 10 2.36 -12.64 -2.79
CA GLY A 10 1.55 -13.42 -1.85
C GLY A 10 0.05 -13.35 -2.14
N THR A 11 -0.42 -12.24 -2.71
CA THR A 11 -1.81 -12.06 -3.16
C THR A 11 -2.16 -13.02 -4.30
N LEU A 12 -1.29 -13.15 -5.31
CA LEU A 12 -1.51 -14.05 -6.44
C LEU A 12 -1.37 -15.52 -6.03
N ILE A 13 -0.37 -15.83 -5.21
CA ILE A 13 -0.11 -17.17 -4.71
C ILE A 13 -1.31 -17.67 -3.90
N SER A 14 -1.77 -16.89 -2.92
CA SER A 14 -2.93 -17.25 -2.09
C SER A 14 -4.20 -17.45 -2.91
N TYR A 15 -4.47 -16.57 -3.88
CA TYR A 15 -5.64 -16.68 -4.75
C TYR A 15 -5.58 -17.93 -5.67
N SER A 16 -4.39 -18.28 -6.18
CA SER A 16 -4.21 -19.47 -7.02
C SER A 16 -4.51 -20.80 -6.30
N LEU A 17 -4.48 -20.81 -4.97
CA LEU A 17 -4.83 -21.99 -4.16
C LEU A 17 -6.34 -22.24 -4.10
N VAL A 18 -7.17 -21.23 -4.37
CA VAL A 18 -8.62 -21.29 -4.21
C VAL A 18 -9.39 -21.11 -5.52
N SER A 19 -8.75 -20.58 -6.57
CA SER A 19 -9.39 -20.32 -7.86
C SER A 19 -8.42 -20.51 -9.02
N THR A 20 -8.91 -21.10 -10.11
CA THR A 20 -8.19 -21.24 -11.37
C THR A 20 -8.40 -20.04 -12.31
N ASN A 21 -9.33 -19.14 -11.99
CA ASN A 21 -9.73 -18.03 -12.86
C ASN A 21 -9.00 -16.75 -12.49
N PHE A 22 -8.21 -16.20 -13.41
CA PHE A 22 -7.57 -14.90 -13.22
C PHE A 22 -8.58 -13.76 -13.45
N THR A 23 -8.98 -13.07 -12.38
CA THR A 23 -9.96 -11.98 -12.44
C THR A 23 -9.29 -10.61 -12.53
N LEU A 24 -10.02 -9.60 -13.01
CA LEU A 24 -9.52 -8.22 -13.00
C LEU A 24 -9.30 -7.72 -11.55
N SER A 25 -10.17 -8.12 -10.62
CA SER A 25 -10.07 -7.78 -9.19
C SER A 25 -8.75 -8.23 -8.57
N ILE A 26 -8.29 -9.47 -8.84
CA ILE A 26 -7.03 -9.97 -8.29
C ILE A 26 -5.82 -9.26 -8.91
N LEU A 27 -5.87 -8.94 -10.20
CA LEU A 27 -4.81 -8.15 -10.86
C LEU A 27 -4.70 -6.76 -10.23
N LEU A 28 -5.83 -6.07 -10.04
CA LEU A 28 -5.87 -4.75 -9.40
C LEU A 28 -5.36 -4.80 -7.97
N LEU A 29 -5.74 -5.82 -7.21
CA LEU A 29 -5.29 -6.00 -5.82
C LEU A 29 -3.78 -6.24 -5.75
N PHE A 30 -3.25 -7.07 -6.65
CA PHE A 30 -1.82 -7.32 -6.76
C PHE A 30 -1.05 -6.03 -7.09
N ILE A 31 -1.44 -5.32 -8.16
CA ILE A 31 -0.80 -4.07 -8.56
C ILE A 31 -0.89 -3.05 -7.42
N GLY A 32 -2.08 -2.87 -6.84
CA GLY A 32 -2.29 -1.97 -5.70
C GLY A 32 -1.37 -2.29 -4.53
N THR A 33 -1.27 -3.55 -4.14
CA THR A 33 -0.40 -4.00 -3.04
C THR A 33 1.08 -3.73 -3.35
N VAL A 34 1.52 -3.97 -4.59
CA VAL A 34 2.89 -3.64 -5.02
C VAL A 34 3.16 -2.13 -4.88
N LEU A 35 2.24 -1.29 -5.35
CA LEU A 35 2.36 0.17 -5.25
C LEU A 35 2.40 0.64 -3.79
N TRP A 36 1.56 0.06 -2.94
CA TRP A 36 1.55 0.34 -1.50
C TRP A 36 2.87 -0.02 -0.83
N ILE A 37 3.42 -1.20 -1.12
CA ILE A 37 4.71 -1.64 -0.56
C ILE A 37 5.82 -0.69 -1.00
N ILE A 38 5.90 -0.37 -2.29
CA ILE A 38 6.91 0.58 -2.79
C ILE A 38 6.76 1.95 -2.10
N SER A 39 5.52 2.41 -1.89
CA SER A 39 5.23 3.68 -1.22
C SER A 39 5.82 3.72 0.19
N PHE A 40 5.41 2.79 1.07
CA PHE A 40 5.85 2.87 2.45
C PHE A 40 7.33 2.52 2.64
N ASP A 41 7.87 1.64 1.79
CA ASP A 41 9.29 1.28 1.79
C ASP A 41 10.16 2.48 1.42
N THR A 42 9.72 3.28 0.44
CA THR A 42 10.39 4.53 0.09
C THR A 42 10.34 5.55 1.22
N ILE A 43 9.19 5.68 1.90
CA ILE A 43 9.09 6.57 3.07
C ILE A 43 10.04 6.09 4.18
N TYR A 44 10.10 4.79 4.44
CA TYR A 44 11.00 4.23 5.44
C TYR A 44 12.47 4.49 5.12
N ALA A 45 12.88 4.26 3.87
CA ALA A 45 14.24 4.50 3.41
C ALA A 45 14.70 5.97 3.46
N LEU A 46 13.81 6.94 3.74
CA LEU A 46 14.22 8.33 3.98
C LEU A 46 15.01 8.49 5.29
N GLU A 47 14.86 7.58 6.26
CA GLU A 47 15.67 7.58 7.50
C GLU A 47 17.13 7.23 7.21
N ASP A 48 17.38 6.38 6.21
CA ASP A 48 18.70 5.79 5.94
C ASP A 48 19.46 6.52 4.82
N ILE A 49 18.96 7.66 4.33
CA ILE A 49 19.46 8.30 3.09
C ILE A 49 20.92 8.76 3.18
N GLU A 50 21.38 9.20 4.36
CA GLU A 50 22.77 9.64 4.55
C GLU A 50 23.71 8.43 4.56
N ASP A 51 23.34 7.38 5.29
CA ASP A 51 24.09 6.14 5.38
C ASP A 51 24.19 5.46 4.01
N ASP A 52 23.07 5.32 3.30
CA ASP A 52 23.02 4.74 1.95
C ASP A 52 23.98 5.44 0.98
N LYS A 53 24.05 6.78 1.03
CA LYS A 53 24.99 7.57 0.21
C LYS A 53 26.44 7.29 0.57
N LEU A 54 26.77 7.15 1.85
CA LEU A 54 28.13 6.90 2.32
C LEU A 54 28.66 5.55 1.86
N ILE A 55 27.83 4.52 1.87
CA ILE A 55 28.21 3.15 1.48
C ILE A 55 27.90 2.81 0.02
N GLY A 56 27.36 3.76 -0.75
CA GLY A 56 27.10 3.61 -2.19
C GLY A 56 25.88 2.73 -2.53
N ILE A 57 24.90 2.62 -1.63
CA ILE A 57 23.63 1.94 -1.88
C ILE A 57 22.69 2.86 -2.68
N ASN A 58 22.13 2.34 -3.76
CA ASN A 58 21.18 3.07 -4.60
C ASN A 58 19.72 2.86 -4.13
N SER A 59 19.34 3.51 -3.02
CA SER A 59 17.97 3.39 -2.49
C SER A 59 16.94 4.24 -3.26
N THR A 60 15.66 3.91 -3.09
CA THR A 60 14.56 4.57 -3.81
C THR A 60 14.49 6.08 -3.56
N PRO A 61 14.68 6.58 -2.31
CA PRO A 61 14.76 8.02 -2.06
C PRO A 61 15.91 8.71 -2.78
N ILE A 62 17.06 8.04 -2.92
CA ILE A 62 18.19 8.56 -3.70
C ILE A 62 17.83 8.64 -5.18
N LEU A 63 17.20 7.60 -5.74
CA LEU A 63 16.74 7.57 -7.12
C LEU A 63 15.73 8.67 -7.45
N TRP A 64 14.77 8.91 -6.57
CA TRP A 64 13.69 9.87 -6.78
C TRP A 64 14.00 11.29 -6.28
N GLY A 65 15.07 11.46 -5.50
CA GLY A 65 15.50 12.73 -4.93
C GLY A 65 14.38 13.46 -4.21
N ASP A 66 14.26 14.77 -4.44
CA ASP A 66 13.27 15.65 -3.81
C ASP A 66 11.81 15.24 -4.07
N LYS A 67 11.57 14.38 -5.09
CA LYS A 67 10.24 13.89 -5.43
C LYS A 67 9.85 12.63 -4.67
N ALA A 68 10.75 12.01 -3.90
CA ALA A 68 10.52 10.73 -3.24
C ALA A 68 9.24 10.72 -2.39
N ILE A 69 9.01 11.76 -1.59
CA ILE A 69 7.82 11.90 -0.75
C ILE A 69 6.54 12.01 -1.61
N ILE A 70 6.56 12.83 -2.66
CA ILE A 70 5.39 13.06 -3.52
C ILE A 70 5.04 11.79 -4.30
N ILE A 71 6.04 11.11 -4.87
CA ILE A 71 5.83 9.85 -5.58
C ILE A 71 5.26 8.79 -4.61
N SER A 72 5.82 8.66 -3.41
CA SER A 72 5.31 7.73 -2.39
C SER A 72 3.85 8.03 -2.04
N LYS A 73 3.49 9.29 -1.84
CA LYS A 73 2.11 9.72 -1.58
C LYS A 73 1.16 9.34 -2.72
N ILE A 74 1.58 9.51 -3.96
CA ILE A 74 0.79 9.13 -5.15
C ILE A 74 0.63 7.62 -5.23
N LEU A 75 1.69 6.85 -5.02
CA LEU A 75 1.64 5.37 -5.05
C LEU A 75 0.68 4.81 -4.00
N HIS A 76 0.65 5.39 -2.80
CA HIS A 76 -0.31 5.02 -1.75
C HIS A 76 -1.75 5.33 -2.16
N LEU A 77 -2.00 6.49 -2.77
CA LEU A 77 -3.32 6.85 -3.28
C LEU A 77 -3.76 5.93 -4.44
N LEU A 78 -2.84 5.52 -5.30
CA LEU A 78 -3.12 4.55 -6.36
C LEU A 78 -3.49 3.17 -5.80
N PHE A 79 -2.90 2.77 -4.67
CA PHE A 79 -3.36 1.59 -3.93
C PHE A 79 -4.82 1.75 -3.47
N TYR A 80 -5.17 2.85 -2.81
CA TYR A 80 -6.56 3.07 -2.39
C TYR A 80 -7.53 3.18 -3.57
N PHE A 81 -7.08 3.76 -4.67
CA PHE A 81 -7.85 3.78 -5.91
C PHE A 81 -8.08 2.37 -6.47
N SER A 82 -7.09 1.47 -6.39
CA SER A 82 -7.27 0.07 -6.78
C SER A 82 -8.34 -0.63 -5.94
N LEU A 83 -8.40 -0.36 -4.62
CA LEU A 83 -9.44 -0.88 -3.74
C LEU A 83 -10.83 -0.33 -4.09
N LEU A 84 -10.91 0.95 -4.47
CA LEU A 84 -12.14 1.57 -4.96
C LEU A 84 -12.62 0.94 -6.28
N LEU A 85 -11.71 0.62 -7.21
CA LEU A 85 -12.07 -0.10 -8.44
C LEU A 85 -12.58 -1.52 -8.13
N ILE A 86 -11.93 -2.23 -7.20
CA ILE A 86 -12.38 -3.55 -6.74
C ILE A 86 -13.79 -3.46 -6.15
N PHE A 87 -14.08 -2.43 -5.35
CA PHE A 87 -15.43 -2.17 -4.82
C PHE A 87 -16.48 -2.12 -5.95
N PHE A 88 -16.23 -1.34 -7.01
CA PHE A 88 -17.18 -1.23 -8.13
C PHE A 88 -17.28 -2.51 -8.97
N ILE A 89 -16.17 -3.18 -9.25
CA ILE A 89 -16.12 -4.38 -10.09
C ILE A 89 -16.90 -5.53 -9.44
N ASN A 90 -16.75 -5.70 -8.12
CA ASN A 90 -17.39 -6.79 -7.39
C ASN A 90 -18.73 -6.39 -6.76
N GLN A 91 -19.18 -5.15 -6.99
CA GLN A 91 -20.45 -4.61 -6.47
C GLN A 91 -20.58 -4.77 -4.95
N PHE A 92 -19.50 -4.48 -4.24
CA PHE A 92 -19.47 -4.55 -2.78
C PHE A 92 -20.48 -3.61 -2.14
N SER A 93 -20.93 -3.98 -0.95
CA SER A 93 -21.81 -3.20 -0.09
C SER A 93 -21.21 -1.83 0.23
N PRO A 94 -22.04 -0.77 0.37
CA PRO A 94 -21.57 0.55 0.79
C PRO A 94 -20.77 0.56 2.10
N LEU A 95 -20.88 -0.49 2.92
CA LEU A 95 -20.06 -0.64 4.14
C LEU A 95 -18.55 -0.67 3.84
N PHE A 96 -18.14 -1.20 2.68
CA PHE A 96 -16.75 -1.18 2.26
C PHE A 96 -16.21 0.25 2.03
N LEU A 97 -17.08 1.22 1.72
CA LEU A 97 -16.69 2.64 1.64
C LEU A 97 -16.30 3.21 3.02
N ALA A 98 -16.87 2.70 4.11
CA ALA A 98 -16.46 3.09 5.45
C ALA A 98 -15.04 2.60 5.78
N ILE A 99 -14.67 1.41 5.30
CA ILE A 99 -13.29 0.90 5.38
C ILE A 99 -12.34 1.83 4.61
N LEU A 100 -12.69 2.19 3.37
CA LEU A 100 -11.89 3.14 2.58
C LEU A 100 -11.74 4.50 3.28
N LEU A 101 -12.81 5.03 3.87
CA LEU A 101 -12.77 6.28 4.62
C LEU A 101 -11.79 6.19 5.82
N LEU A 102 -11.80 5.08 6.56
CA LEU A 102 -10.88 4.85 7.67
C LEU A 102 -9.42 4.79 7.18
N LEU A 103 -9.17 4.10 6.06
CA LEU A 103 -7.85 4.06 5.43
C LEU A 103 -7.36 5.45 5.00
N PHE A 104 -8.26 6.30 4.49
CA PHE A 104 -7.95 7.70 4.19
C PHE A 104 -7.61 8.51 5.45
N CYS A 105 -8.32 8.31 6.56
CA CYS A 105 -7.98 8.95 7.83
C CYS A 105 -6.56 8.59 8.29
N ILE A 106 -6.18 7.31 8.17
CA ILE A 106 -4.82 6.84 8.49
C ILE A 106 -3.80 7.49 7.56
N TYR A 107 -4.10 7.59 6.26
CA TYR A 107 -3.23 8.22 5.28
C TYR A 107 -2.95 9.70 5.60
N PHE A 108 -3.96 10.47 6.02
CA PHE A 108 -3.75 11.85 6.47
C PHE A 108 -2.86 11.92 7.71
N TYR A 109 -3.04 11.00 8.66
CA TYR A 109 -2.17 10.90 9.84
C TYR A 109 -0.72 10.55 9.45
N GLN A 110 -0.53 9.57 8.57
CA GLN A 110 0.79 9.21 8.02
C GLN A 110 1.47 10.42 7.36
N ASN A 111 0.74 11.18 6.55
CA ASN A 111 1.28 12.38 5.92
C ASN A 111 1.69 13.46 6.93
N SER A 112 0.92 13.63 8.01
CA SER A 112 1.32 14.53 9.10
C SER A 112 2.64 14.10 9.74
N LEU A 113 2.84 12.79 9.94
CA LEU A 113 4.10 12.23 10.47
C LEU A 113 5.27 12.44 9.51
N VAL A 114 5.07 12.18 8.20
CA VAL A 114 6.08 12.42 7.16
C VAL A 114 6.50 13.89 7.13
N ASN A 115 5.55 14.82 7.21
CA ASN A 115 5.85 16.25 7.23
C ASN A 115 6.60 16.69 8.51
N GLN A 116 6.50 15.91 9.60
CA GLN A 116 7.28 16.11 10.84
C GLN A 116 8.64 15.40 10.81
N GLY A 117 9.02 14.75 9.70
CA GLY A 117 10.25 13.96 9.61
C GLY A 117 10.22 12.67 10.43
N LYS A 118 9.03 12.16 10.80
CA LYS A 118 8.85 10.93 11.61
C LYS A 118 8.57 9.74 10.70
N TYR A 119 9.51 9.37 9.84
CA TYR A 119 9.25 8.39 8.77
C TYR A 119 9.07 6.98 9.31
N LEU A 120 9.90 6.53 10.27
CA LEU A 120 9.73 5.23 10.92
C LEU A 120 8.33 5.07 11.56
N LYS A 121 7.82 6.14 12.18
CA LYS A 121 6.49 6.11 12.79
C LYS A 121 5.40 6.03 11.72
N SER A 122 5.55 6.77 10.61
CA SER A 122 4.64 6.69 9.46
C SER A 122 4.64 5.29 8.84
N PHE A 123 5.82 4.67 8.68
CA PHE A 123 6.00 3.32 8.18
C PHE A 123 5.25 2.29 9.05
N LYS A 124 5.40 2.35 10.38
CA LYS A 124 4.71 1.44 11.32
C LYS A 124 3.19 1.52 11.25
N MET A 125 2.61 2.64 10.80
CA MET A 125 1.15 2.76 10.61
C MET A 125 0.62 1.87 9.48
N ASN A 126 1.47 1.37 8.57
CA ASN A 126 1.04 0.46 7.50
C ASN A 126 0.57 -0.89 8.03
N ASN A 127 0.96 -1.30 9.24
CA ASN A 127 0.37 -2.47 9.90
C ASN A 127 -1.15 -2.31 10.05
N TRP A 128 -1.61 -1.10 10.42
CA TRP A 128 -3.04 -0.80 10.54
C TRP A 128 -3.72 -0.76 9.17
N VAL A 129 -3.07 -0.18 8.15
CA VAL A 129 -3.60 -0.17 6.78
C VAL A 129 -3.87 -1.59 6.29
N GLY A 130 -2.90 -2.50 6.43
CA GLY A 130 -3.05 -3.89 6.03
C GLY A 130 -4.12 -4.62 6.83
N MET A 131 -4.15 -4.44 8.16
CA MET A 131 -5.13 -5.11 9.02
C MET A 131 -6.56 -4.64 8.74
N ILE A 132 -6.77 -3.34 8.58
CA ILE A 132 -8.10 -2.75 8.29
C ILE A 132 -8.58 -3.16 6.90
N ALA A 133 -7.71 -3.10 5.88
CA ALA A 133 -8.08 -3.54 4.54
C ALA A 133 -8.47 -5.03 4.52
N SER A 134 -7.68 -5.88 5.19
CA SER A 134 -7.95 -7.32 5.27
C SER A 134 -9.25 -7.63 6.01
N ILE A 135 -9.51 -6.97 7.15
CA ILE A 135 -10.77 -7.10 7.89
C ILE A 135 -11.94 -6.63 7.03
N GLY A 136 -11.77 -5.53 6.28
CA GLY A 136 -12.78 -5.04 5.34
C GLY A 136 -13.17 -6.09 4.30
N PHE A 137 -12.19 -6.74 3.67
CA PHE A 137 -12.46 -7.84 2.74
C PHE A 137 -13.12 -9.04 3.43
N VAL A 138 -12.70 -9.41 4.64
CA VAL A 138 -13.30 -10.54 5.37
C VAL A 138 -14.77 -10.27 5.71
N ILE A 139 -15.09 -9.07 6.20
CA ILE A 139 -16.47 -8.68 6.50
C ILE A 139 -17.30 -8.71 5.21
N GLU A 140 -16.80 -8.09 4.15
CA GLU A 140 -17.53 -7.96 2.88
C GLU A 140 -17.78 -9.31 2.20
N ILE A 141 -16.83 -10.24 2.26
CA ILE A 141 -16.93 -11.52 1.53
C ILE A 141 -17.69 -12.59 2.34
N PHE A 142 -17.58 -12.58 3.67
CA PHE A 142 -18.11 -13.66 4.50
C PHE A 142 -19.32 -13.29 5.36
N LEU A 143 -19.55 -12.01 5.65
CA LEU A 143 -20.61 -11.56 6.55
C LEU A 143 -21.75 -10.82 5.85
N ILE A 144 -21.53 -10.35 4.62
CA ILE A 144 -22.49 -9.61 3.80
C ILE A 144 -22.76 -10.43 2.53
#